data_AF-A0A820GTN4-F1
#
_entry.id   AF-A0A820GTN4-F1
#
_cell.length_a   1.000
_cell.length_b   1.000
_cell.length_c   1.000
_cell.angle_alpha   90.00
_cell.angle_beta   90.00
_cell.angle_gamma   90.00
#
_symmetry.space_group_name_H-M   'P 1'
#
loop_
_entity.id
_entity.type
_entity.pdbx_description
1 polymer ?
#
loop_
_entity_poly.entity_id
_entity_poly.type
_entity_poly.pdbx_seq_one_letter_code
_entity_poly.pdbx_strand_id
1 'polypeptide(L)'
;MTNYCFVKEAGLKREWPGGWVMKWEVAKKTNSNLLFMEMNSTDVEGWLGNEDVSGSVQLVFEIPAFTDSFNLKGLTYKTKGLSIINNYGGSDTKKEYLTGDIKIIKRLDKVLINSSINLITKKPNTKQQFILTNNPVQSFTFEQYQEYMNKQDSIGDLEKDEMVNTMTEAISTRDSIWEIENNRVKDSLKQHPYTGTFRFWVSDIDKAGYSRTTYSITKDSFIIKEGPYDFIYLAKNYSKDSIYFKRALTQSEKILLDNIEQRLESDTLKESYTNFCIMDGLILSFSFESAKFTKDVTISNYYNESIANVVGFINKLAPKKYKI
;
A
#
# COMPACT_ATOMS: atom_id res chain seq x y z
N MET A 1 5.38 -3.66 -7.64
CA MET A 1 6.21 -4.58 -8.43
C MET A 1 5.33 -5.20 -9.51
N THR A 2 5.76 -5.30 -10.77
CA THR A 2 4.93 -5.88 -11.85
C THR A 2 5.11 -7.40 -11.89
N ASN A 3 4.01 -8.14 -11.73
CA ASN A 3 4.04 -9.61 -11.76
C ASN A 3 3.73 -10.14 -13.16
N TYR A 4 4.64 -10.94 -13.73
CA TYR A 4 4.39 -11.69 -14.95
C TYR A 4 5.06 -13.06 -14.89
N CYS A 5 4.41 -14.07 -15.46
CA CYS A 5 4.94 -15.43 -15.50
C CYS A 5 4.46 -16.20 -16.74
N PHE A 6 5.21 -17.24 -17.08
CA PHE A 6 4.94 -18.10 -18.22
C PHE A 6 4.69 -19.54 -17.77
N VAL A 7 3.48 -20.05 -17.98
CA VAL A 7 3.08 -21.41 -17.60
C VAL A 7 2.99 -22.28 -18.84
N LYS A 8 3.84 -23.31 -18.90
CA LYS A 8 3.88 -24.29 -19.99
C LYS A 8 2.71 -25.26 -19.86
N GLU A 9 2.22 -25.74 -21.00
CA GLU A 9 1.19 -26.79 -21.07
C GLU A 9 -0.07 -26.44 -20.26
N ALA A 10 -0.50 -25.18 -20.38
CA ALA A 10 -1.60 -24.61 -19.62
C ALA A 10 -2.57 -23.82 -20.51
N GLY A 11 -3.82 -23.76 -20.08
CA GLY A 11 -4.88 -22.95 -20.67
C GLY A 11 -5.91 -22.54 -19.62
N LEU A 12 -6.84 -21.67 -19.98
CA LEU A 12 -7.95 -21.29 -19.12
C LEU A 12 -9.12 -22.27 -19.28
N LYS A 13 -9.83 -22.54 -18.19
CA LYS A 13 -11.14 -23.21 -18.24
C LYS A 13 -12.13 -22.32 -18.99
N ARG A 14 -12.95 -22.91 -19.87
CA ARG A 14 -13.85 -22.16 -20.77
C ARG A 14 -15.01 -21.46 -20.05
N GLU A 15 -15.34 -21.88 -18.83
CA GLU A 15 -16.46 -21.38 -18.03
C GLU A 15 -15.97 -20.41 -16.97
N TRP A 16 -15.39 -19.29 -17.41
CA TRP A 16 -14.89 -18.29 -16.49
C TRP A 16 -15.88 -17.12 -16.35
N PRO A 17 -16.43 -16.87 -15.15
CA PRO A 17 -17.54 -15.92 -14.95
C PRO A 17 -17.10 -14.44 -14.90
N GLY A 18 -15.81 -14.15 -15.10
CA GLY A 18 -15.22 -12.83 -14.87
C GLY A 18 -14.64 -12.69 -13.46
N GLY A 19 -13.60 -11.88 -13.29
CA GLY A 19 -12.85 -11.73 -12.04
C GLY A 19 -11.34 -11.65 -12.28
N TRP A 20 -10.49 -11.92 -11.30
CA TRP A 20 -9.06 -12.22 -11.52
C TRP A 20 -8.87 -13.68 -11.90
N VAL A 21 -7.85 -14.01 -12.71
CA VAL A 21 -7.56 -15.43 -12.97
C VAL A 21 -6.98 -16.05 -11.70
N MET A 22 -7.73 -16.99 -11.14
CA MET A 22 -7.36 -17.75 -9.95
C MET A 22 -6.73 -19.09 -10.33
N LYS A 23 -5.98 -19.71 -9.41
CA LYS A 23 -5.25 -20.97 -9.68
C LYS A 23 -6.15 -22.10 -10.21
N TRP A 24 -7.39 -22.17 -9.72
CA TRP A 24 -8.36 -23.22 -10.09
C TRP A 24 -8.97 -23.02 -11.47
N GLU A 25 -8.72 -21.89 -12.12
CA GLU A 25 -9.19 -21.58 -13.46
C GLU A 25 -8.15 -21.95 -14.52
N VAL A 26 -6.91 -22.18 -14.09
CA VAL A 26 -5.83 -22.71 -14.93
C VAL A 26 -5.96 -24.23 -15.01
N ALA A 27 -5.98 -24.75 -16.23
CA ALA A 27 -6.08 -26.18 -16.52
C ALA A 27 -4.89 -26.65 -17.37
N LYS A 28 -4.49 -27.91 -17.16
CA LYS A 28 -3.47 -28.56 -17.98
C LYS A 28 -3.95 -28.67 -19.43
N LYS A 29 -3.14 -28.19 -20.37
CA LYS A 29 -3.43 -28.17 -21.80
C LYS A 29 -2.14 -28.25 -22.60
N THR A 30 -1.78 -29.45 -23.04
CA THR A 30 -0.49 -29.77 -23.69
C THR A 30 -0.15 -28.91 -24.91
N ASN A 31 -1.16 -28.50 -25.69
CA ASN A 31 -0.96 -27.72 -26.92
C ASN A 31 -1.02 -26.20 -26.71
N SER A 32 -0.96 -25.74 -25.46
CA SER A 32 -1.17 -24.35 -25.07
C SER A 32 -0.20 -23.93 -23.97
N ASN A 33 0.06 -22.64 -23.87
CA ASN A 33 0.76 -22.02 -22.75
C ASN A 33 -0.02 -20.79 -22.28
N LEU A 34 0.18 -20.40 -21.03
CA LEU A 34 -0.33 -19.13 -20.50
C LEU A 34 0.81 -18.16 -20.26
N LEU A 35 0.61 -16.92 -20.67
CA LEU A 35 1.41 -15.78 -20.25
C LEU A 35 0.53 -14.85 -19.42
N PHE A 36 0.88 -14.72 -18.15
CA PHE A 36 0.27 -13.75 -17.25
C PHE A 36 1.09 -12.48 -17.24
N MET A 37 0.43 -11.34 -17.34
CA MET A 37 1.04 -10.01 -17.24
C MET A 37 0.14 -9.09 -16.44
N GLU A 38 0.64 -8.57 -15.33
CA GLU A 38 -0.04 -7.55 -14.56
C GLU A 38 0.48 -6.17 -14.95
N MET A 39 -0.42 -5.22 -15.25
CA MET A 39 -0.08 -3.86 -15.61
C MET A 39 -0.71 -2.91 -14.60
N ASN A 40 0.13 -2.19 -13.86
CA ASN A 40 -0.33 -1.15 -12.94
C ASN A 40 -0.42 0.19 -13.68
N SER A 41 -1.46 0.98 -13.36
CA SER A 41 -1.61 2.35 -13.85
C SER A 41 -0.48 3.23 -13.34
N THR A 42 0.11 4.01 -14.24
CA THR A 42 1.06 5.07 -13.89
C THR A 42 0.36 6.41 -13.71
N ASP A 43 -0.84 6.59 -14.28
CA ASP A 43 -1.63 7.82 -14.24
C ASP A 43 -3.13 7.48 -14.13
N VAL A 44 -3.82 7.98 -13.09
CA VAL A 44 -5.27 7.85 -12.94
C VAL A 44 -5.87 9.25 -12.87
N GLU A 45 -6.52 9.69 -13.94
CA GLU A 45 -7.13 11.01 -14.04
C GLU A 45 -8.66 10.91 -13.82
N GLY A 46 -9.20 11.68 -12.87
CA GLY A 46 -10.64 11.96 -12.80
C GLY A 46 -11.54 10.99 -12.03
N TRP A 47 -11.04 10.16 -11.11
CA TRP A 47 -11.91 9.25 -10.33
C TRP A 47 -11.39 9.04 -8.89
N LEU A 48 -11.41 10.11 -8.10
CA LEU A 48 -10.94 10.16 -6.70
C LEU A 48 -12.01 9.74 -5.67
N GLY A 49 -12.96 8.89 -6.04
CA GLY A 49 -14.19 8.72 -5.23
C GLY A 49 -14.72 7.31 -5.00
N ASN A 50 -14.07 6.25 -5.50
CA ASN A 50 -14.51 4.89 -5.25
C ASN A 50 -13.35 4.05 -4.73
N GLU A 51 -13.55 3.50 -3.55
CA GLU A 51 -12.58 2.76 -2.72
C GLU A 51 -12.16 1.41 -3.34
N ASP A 52 -12.83 0.96 -4.42
CA ASP A 52 -12.70 -0.41 -4.97
C ASP A 52 -11.91 -0.52 -6.28
N VAL A 53 -11.29 0.56 -6.76
CA VAL A 53 -10.67 0.57 -8.09
C VAL A 53 -9.15 0.54 -8.02
N SER A 54 -8.59 -0.67 -8.01
CA SER A 54 -7.17 -0.87 -8.30
C SER A 54 -6.89 -0.46 -9.74
N GLY A 55 -5.94 0.44 -9.97
CA GLY A 55 -5.42 0.77 -11.32
C GLY A 55 -4.69 -0.39 -12.01
N SER A 56 -4.76 -1.61 -11.47
CA SER A 56 -4.13 -2.83 -11.98
C SER A 56 -5.02 -3.54 -12.98
N VAL A 57 -4.41 -4.02 -14.06
CA VAL A 57 -5.04 -4.79 -15.14
C VAL A 57 -4.27 -6.09 -15.29
N GLN A 58 -4.95 -7.22 -15.28
CA GLN A 58 -4.36 -8.51 -15.65
C GLN A 58 -4.60 -8.76 -17.14
N LEU A 59 -3.53 -9.00 -17.89
CA LEU A 59 -3.57 -9.57 -19.23
C LEU A 59 -3.16 -11.03 -19.14
N VAL A 60 -4.02 -11.92 -19.64
CA VAL A 60 -3.72 -13.35 -19.72
C VAL A 60 -3.80 -13.77 -21.18
N PHE A 61 -2.68 -14.22 -21.72
CA PHE A 61 -2.59 -14.73 -23.08
C PHE A 61 -2.52 -16.25 -23.08
N GLU A 62 -3.57 -16.89 -23.60
CA GLU A 62 -3.53 -18.29 -24.00
C GLU A 62 -2.96 -18.40 -25.40
N ILE A 63 -1.74 -18.92 -25.49
CA ILE A 63 -0.98 -19.00 -26.74
C ILE A 63 -0.69 -20.46 -27.11
N PRO A 64 -0.64 -20.81 -28.40
CA PRO A 64 -0.33 -22.17 -28.82
C PRO A 64 1.07 -22.60 -28.36
N ALA A 65 1.30 -23.91 -28.29
CA ALA A 65 2.65 -24.44 -28.15
C ALA A 65 3.56 -24.00 -29.32
N PHE A 66 4.80 -23.62 -29.00
CA PHE A 66 5.82 -23.18 -29.95
C PHE A 66 7.21 -23.65 -29.51
N THR A 67 8.13 -23.80 -30.45
CA THR A 67 9.50 -24.29 -30.19
C THR A 67 10.45 -23.16 -29.82
N ASP A 68 10.61 -22.16 -30.70
CA ASP A 68 11.66 -21.15 -30.57
C ASP A 68 11.12 -19.79 -30.15
N SER A 69 10.13 -19.28 -30.86
CA SER A 69 9.52 -17.99 -30.56
C SER A 69 8.07 -17.90 -31.01
N PHE A 70 7.33 -17.01 -30.36
CA PHE A 70 5.96 -16.69 -30.71
C PHE A 70 5.79 -15.17 -30.74
N ASN A 71 5.17 -14.66 -31.80
CA ASN A 71 4.98 -13.23 -32.00
C ASN A 71 3.48 -12.92 -32.10
N LEU A 72 3.02 -11.99 -31.28
CA LEU A 72 1.74 -11.33 -31.42
C LEU A 72 2.01 -9.89 -31.83
N LYS A 73 1.63 -9.54 -33.06
CA LYS A 73 1.75 -8.19 -33.59
C LYS A 73 0.39 -7.52 -33.69
N GLY A 74 0.35 -6.20 -33.48
CA GLY A 74 -0.88 -5.42 -33.58
C GLY A 74 -1.94 -5.90 -32.60
N LEU A 75 -1.54 -6.14 -31.35
CA LEU A 75 -2.42 -6.54 -30.27
C LEU A 75 -3.58 -5.58 -30.14
N THR A 76 -4.77 -6.12 -30.00
CA THR A 76 -5.97 -5.38 -29.63
C THR A 76 -6.72 -6.18 -28.57
N TYR A 77 -7.70 -5.57 -27.93
CA TYR A 77 -8.65 -6.29 -27.06
C TYR A 77 -9.36 -7.48 -27.74
N LYS A 78 -9.42 -7.54 -29.08
CA LYS A 78 -9.99 -8.68 -29.84
C LYS A 78 -8.97 -9.76 -30.14
N THR A 79 -7.71 -9.60 -29.73
CA THR A 79 -6.68 -10.60 -30.00
C THR A 79 -7.15 -11.95 -29.46
N LYS A 80 -7.18 -12.95 -30.33
CA LYS A 80 -7.60 -14.30 -29.96
C LYS A 80 -6.71 -14.86 -28.85
N GLY A 81 -7.33 -15.41 -27.81
CA GLY A 81 -6.62 -15.98 -26.67
C GLY A 81 -6.22 -14.95 -25.61
N LEU A 82 -6.52 -13.67 -25.81
CA LEU A 82 -6.33 -12.64 -24.79
C LEU A 82 -7.57 -12.52 -23.91
N SER A 83 -7.36 -12.65 -22.60
CA SER A 83 -8.31 -12.26 -21.55
C SER A 83 -7.77 -11.00 -20.88
N ILE A 84 -8.55 -9.91 -20.94
CA ILE A 84 -8.24 -8.67 -20.23
C ILE A 84 -9.14 -8.59 -19.01
N ILE A 85 -8.52 -8.40 -17.87
CA ILE A 85 -9.17 -8.36 -16.58
C ILE A 85 -8.89 -7.03 -15.95
N ASN A 86 -9.95 -6.39 -15.49
CA ASN A 86 -9.87 -5.06 -14.94
C ASN A 86 -10.87 -4.93 -13.80
N ASN A 87 -10.44 -4.32 -12.70
CA ASN A 87 -11.27 -4.03 -11.53
C ASN A 87 -12.13 -2.75 -11.69
N TYR A 88 -12.15 -2.12 -12.87
CA TYR A 88 -13.07 -1.00 -13.14
C TYR A 88 -14.51 -1.51 -13.23
N GLY A 89 -15.17 -1.55 -12.05
CA GLY A 89 -16.53 -2.02 -11.86
C GLY A 89 -17.50 -1.45 -12.88
N GLY A 90 -18.22 -2.35 -13.55
CA GLY A 90 -19.34 -2.03 -14.44
C GLY A 90 -19.29 -2.76 -15.77
N SER A 91 -20.44 -3.33 -16.15
CA SER A 91 -20.70 -3.97 -17.45
C SER A 91 -20.48 -3.04 -18.67
N ASP A 92 -20.28 -1.73 -18.43
CA ASP A 92 -20.24 -0.67 -19.43
C ASP A 92 -18.83 -0.18 -19.81
N THR A 93 -17.77 -0.73 -19.22
CA THR A 93 -16.37 -0.31 -19.52
C THR A 93 -15.75 -1.05 -20.71
N LYS A 94 -16.56 -1.75 -21.51
CA LYS A 94 -16.09 -2.34 -22.76
C LYS A 94 -15.51 -1.22 -23.64
N LYS A 95 -14.26 -1.44 -24.09
CA LYS A 95 -13.59 -0.81 -25.25
C LYS A 95 -12.90 0.53 -24.96
N GLU A 96 -11.62 0.80 -25.23
CA GLU A 96 -10.51 0.12 -25.88
C GLU A 96 -9.42 1.18 -26.07
N TYR A 97 -8.16 0.89 -25.77
CA TYR A 97 -7.01 1.11 -26.67
C TYR A 97 -5.86 0.21 -26.18
N LEU A 98 -6.07 -1.11 -26.13
CA LEU A 98 -4.94 -2.03 -26.06
C LEU A 98 -4.28 -2.02 -27.43
N THR A 99 -3.01 -1.64 -27.50
CA THR A 99 -2.21 -1.64 -28.72
C THR A 99 -0.81 -2.08 -28.38
N GLY A 100 -0.17 -2.83 -29.26
CA GLY A 100 1.21 -3.20 -29.04
C GLY A 100 1.62 -4.51 -29.66
N ASP A 101 2.83 -4.93 -29.29
CA ASP A 101 3.41 -6.17 -29.75
C ASP A 101 3.98 -6.95 -28.56
N ILE A 102 3.94 -8.28 -28.66
CA ILE A 102 4.62 -9.21 -27.75
C ILE A 102 5.40 -10.21 -28.60
N LYS A 103 6.65 -10.44 -28.23
CA LYS A 103 7.50 -11.50 -28.73
C LYS A 103 8.05 -12.31 -27.56
N ILE A 104 7.74 -13.59 -27.56
CA ILE A 104 8.21 -14.55 -26.56
C ILE A 104 9.28 -15.42 -27.21
N ILE A 105 10.41 -15.59 -26.54
CA ILE A 105 11.57 -16.34 -27.05
C ILE A 105 11.95 -17.40 -26.02
N LYS A 106 11.96 -18.66 -26.44
CA LYS A 106 12.50 -19.77 -25.66
C LYS A 106 14.01 -19.87 -25.88
N ARG A 107 14.76 -19.94 -24.78
CA ARG A 107 16.16 -20.33 -24.71
C ARG A 107 16.25 -21.54 -23.78
N LEU A 108 17.37 -22.26 -23.81
CA LEU A 108 17.56 -23.56 -23.13
C LEU A 108 17.00 -23.63 -21.70
N ASP A 109 17.20 -22.57 -20.91
CA ASP A 109 16.87 -22.48 -19.50
C ASP A 109 15.89 -21.34 -19.15
N LYS A 110 15.46 -20.55 -20.14
CA LYS A 110 14.73 -19.30 -19.87
C LYS A 110 13.75 -18.93 -20.97
N VAL A 111 12.71 -18.23 -20.58
CA VAL A 111 11.77 -17.58 -21.47
C VAL A 111 12.03 -16.08 -21.40
N LEU A 112 12.25 -15.46 -22.55
CA LEU A 112 12.45 -14.02 -22.67
C LEU A 112 11.23 -13.39 -23.31
N ILE A 113 10.84 -12.21 -22.82
CA ILE A 113 9.77 -11.42 -23.41
C ILE A 113 10.32 -10.09 -23.89
N ASN A 114 9.98 -9.77 -25.14
CA ASN A 114 10.04 -8.44 -25.70
C ASN A 114 8.59 -7.95 -25.86
N SER A 115 8.26 -6.81 -25.31
CA SER A 115 6.91 -6.29 -25.33
C SER A 115 6.90 -4.78 -25.41
N SER A 116 5.94 -4.23 -26.14
CA SER A 116 5.61 -2.82 -26.11
C SER A 116 4.09 -2.74 -26.19
N ILE A 117 3.44 -2.67 -25.04
CA ILE A 117 1.98 -2.61 -24.91
C ILE A 117 1.61 -1.25 -24.32
N ASN A 118 0.63 -0.61 -24.94
CA ASN A 118 -0.08 0.52 -24.38
C ASN A 118 -1.52 0.09 -24.13
N LEU A 119 -2.05 0.46 -22.97
CA LEU A 119 -3.44 0.31 -22.62
C LEU A 119 -3.93 1.67 -22.14
N ILE A 120 -5.04 2.12 -22.71
CA ILE A 120 -5.75 3.31 -22.25
C ILE A 120 -7.15 2.88 -21.86
N THR A 121 -7.59 3.27 -20.68
CA THR A 121 -8.97 3.09 -20.21
C THR A 121 -9.62 4.45 -19.99
N LYS A 122 -10.96 4.53 -20.07
CA LYS A 122 -11.68 5.82 -20.07
C LYS A 122 -12.48 6.09 -18.79
N LYS A 123 -12.72 5.07 -17.97
CA LYS A 123 -13.50 5.15 -16.72
C LYS A 123 -12.94 4.16 -15.69
N PRO A 124 -11.94 4.56 -14.88
CA PRO A 124 -11.27 5.87 -14.87
C PRO A 124 -10.39 6.10 -16.10
N ASN A 125 -10.00 7.34 -16.39
CA ASN A 125 -9.05 7.61 -17.46
C ASN A 125 -7.66 7.17 -17.01
N THR A 126 -7.18 6.04 -17.52
CA THR A 126 -5.84 5.53 -17.19
C THR A 126 -5.01 5.33 -18.43
N LYS A 127 -3.71 5.52 -18.25
CA LYS A 127 -2.70 5.13 -19.25
C LYS A 127 -1.73 4.18 -18.58
N GLN A 128 -1.60 3.00 -19.15
CA GLN A 128 -0.63 2.00 -18.77
C GLN A 128 0.30 1.76 -19.97
N GLN A 129 1.60 1.78 -19.71
CA GLN A 129 2.60 1.37 -20.69
C GLN A 129 3.43 0.23 -20.11
N PHE A 130 3.62 -0.82 -20.91
CA PHE A 130 4.40 -1.97 -20.55
C PHE A 130 5.43 -2.26 -21.62
N ILE A 131 6.69 -1.91 -21.33
CA ILE A 131 7.81 -2.10 -22.24
C ILE A 131 8.81 -3.06 -21.59
N LEU A 132 9.04 -4.20 -22.26
CA LEU A 132 10.07 -5.16 -21.91
C LEU A 132 11.03 -5.34 -23.07
N THR A 133 12.32 -5.34 -22.77
CA THR A 133 13.37 -5.69 -23.75
C THR A 133 14.20 -6.83 -23.20
N ASN A 134 14.14 -7.99 -23.85
CA ASN A 134 14.82 -9.24 -23.50
C ASN A 134 14.68 -9.61 -22.02
N ASN A 135 13.51 -9.36 -21.44
CA ASN A 135 13.30 -9.54 -20.01
C ASN A 135 13.05 -11.02 -19.71
N PRO A 136 13.83 -11.66 -18.82
CA PRO A 136 13.57 -13.03 -18.40
C PRO A 136 12.30 -13.10 -17.56
N VAL A 137 11.44 -14.08 -17.86
CA VAL A 137 10.22 -14.32 -17.08
C VAL A 137 10.32 -15.64 -16.35
N GLN A 138 9.75 -15.68 -15.14
CA GLN A 138 9.64 -16.92 -14.41
C GLN A 138 8.78 -17.90 -15.21
N SER A 139 9.30 -19.10 -15.42
CA SER A 139 8.64 -20.13 -16.19
C SER A 139 8.35 -21.34 -15.34
N PHE A 140 7.12 -21.83 -15.44
CA PHE A 140 6.64 -22.99 -14.69
C PHE A 140 6.13 -24.07 -15.66
N THR A 141 6.24 -25.34 -15.27
CA THR A 141 5.28 -26.34 -15.73
C THR A 141 3.91 -26.10 -15.09
N PHE A 142 2.87 -26.74 -15.60
CA PHE A 142 1.54 -26.68 -14.98
C PHE A 142 1.59 -27.10 -13.50
N GLU A 143 2.27 -28.20 -13.18
CA GLU A 143 2.40 -28.72 -11.82
C GLU A 143 3.16 -27.76 -10.91
N GLN A 144 4.30 -27.21 -11.38
CA GLN A 144 5.08 -26.23 -10.62
C GLN A 144 4.28 -24.95 -10.34
N TYR A 145 3.43 -24.53 -11.27
CA TYR A 145 2.55 -23.38 -11.06
C TYR A 145 1.50 -23.66 -9.99
N GLN A 146 0.87 -24.85 -10.01
CA GLN A 146 -0.10 -25.24 -8.99
C GLN A 146 0.55 -25.32 -7.60
N GLU A 147 1.75 -25.89 -7.49
CA GLU A 147 2.52 -25.93 -6.24
C GLU A 147 2.88 -24.52 -5.74
N TYR A 148 3.34 -23.65 -6.64
CA TYR A 148 3.66 -22.26 -6.31
C TYR A 148 2.45 -21.51 -5.76
N MET A 149 1.30 -21.60 -6.44
CA MET A 149 0.07 -20.95 -6.01
C MET A 149 -0.48 -21.53 -4.69
N ASN A 150 -0.42 -22.85 -4.49
CA ASN A 150 -0.81 -23.47 -3.22
C ASN A 150 0.02 -22.97 -2.04
N LYS A 151 1.33 -22.77 -2.26
CA LYS A 151 2.21 -22.22 -1.24
C LYS A 151 1.85 -20.77 -0.92
N GLN A 152 1.55 -19.96 -1.94
CA GLN A 152 1.10 -18.57 -1.75
C GLN A 152 -0.22 -18.50 -0.97
N ASP A 153 -1.20 -19.32 -1.34
CA ASP A 153 -2.48 -19.38 -0.63
C ASP A 153 -2.29 -19.79 0.85
N SER A 154 -1.42 -20.77 1.12
CA SER A 154 -1.15 -21.22 2.50
C SER A 154 -0.50 -20.12 3.35
N ILE A 155 0.38 -19.29 2.74
CA ILE A 155 0.97 -18.14 3.43
C ILE A 155 -0.11 -17.10 3.72
N GLY A 156 -0.95 -16.79 2.73
CA GLY A 156 -2.06 -15.84 2.89
C GLY A 156 -3.08 -16.29 3.95
N ASP A 157 -3.38 -17.58 4.03
CA ASP A 157 -4.26 -18.14 5.07
C ASP A 157 -3.65 -17.99 6.47
N LEU A 158 -2.34 -18.25 6.62
CA LEU A 158 -1.63 -18.04 7.89
C LEU A 158 -1.63 -16.57 8.32
N GLU A 159 -1.34 -15.66 7.39
CA GLU A 159 -1.36 -14.21 7.64
C GLU A 159 -2.78 -13.74 8.02
N LYS A 160 -3.80 -14.28 7.36
CA LYS A 160 -5.20 -13.99 7.67
C LYS A 160 -5.59 -14.51 9.05
N ASP A 161 -5.22 -15.73 9.40
CA ASP A 161 -5.50 -16.31 10.71
C ASP A 161 -4.77 -15.53 11.82
N GLU A 162 -3.52 -15.12 11.59
CA GLU A 162 -2.78 -14.25 12.50
C GLU A 162 -3.50 -12.90 12.66
N MET A 163 -3.95 -12.28 11.57
CA MET A 163 -4.71 -11.04 11.59
C MET A 163 -6.04 -11.19 12.34
N VAL A 164 -6.80 -12.27 12.08
CA VAL A 164 -8.09 -12.53 12.74
C VAL A 164 -7.91 -12.80 14.22
N ASN A 165 -6.89 -13.57 14.61
CA ASN A 165 -6.57 -13.80 16.02
C ASN A 165 -6.18 -12.50 16.71
N THR A 166 -5.34 -11.70 16.07
CA THR A 166 -4.92 -10.38 16.56
C THR A 166 -6.13 -9.44 16.71
N MET A 167 -7.03 -9.40 15.74
CA MET A 167 -8.25 -8.59 15.79
C MET A 167 -9.22 -9.10 16.85
N THR A 168 -9.39 -10.41 16.99
CA THR A 168 -10.31 -11.01 17.96
C THR A 168 -9.81 -10.77 19.38
N GLU A 169 -8.51 -10.91 19.63
CA GLU A 169 -7.89 -10.54 20.90
C GLU A 169 -8.04 -9.03 21.17
N ALA A 170 -7.82 -8.17 20.16
CA ALA A 170 -8.02 -6.74 20.28
C ALA A 170 -9.49 -6.37 20.59
N ILE A 171 -10.47 -7.01 19.95
CA ILE A 171 -11.90 -6.76 20.20
C ILE A 171 -12.32 -7.26 21.58
N SER A 172 -11.89 -8.46 21.96
CA SER A 172 -12.20 -9.07 23.26
C SER A 172 -11.63 -8.27 24.43
N THR A 173 -10.52 -7.56 24.18
CA THR A 173 -9.91 -6.65 25.15
C THR A 173 -10.43 -5.22 25.03
N ARG A 174 -11.04 -4.81 23.90
CA ARG A 174 -11.49 -3.45 23.63
C ARG A 174 -12.54 -2.93 24.62
N ASP A 175 -13.51 -3.76 25.02
CA ASP A 175 -14.53 -3.35 26.00
C ASP A 175 -13.90 -3.09 27.39
N SER A 176 -12.90 -3.89 27.76
CA SER A 176 -12.10 -3.65 28.97
C SER A 176 -11.13 -2.47 28.83
N ILE A 177 -10.61 -2.22 27.62
CA ILE A 177 -9.69 -1.12 27.31
C ILE A 177 -10.42 0.22 27.29
N TRP A 178 -11.68 0.29 26.85
CA TRP A 178 -12.43 1.55 26.86
C TRP A 178 -12.74 2.01 28.30
N GLU A 179 -13.05 1.06 29.20
CA GLU A 179 -13.15 1.33 30.64
C GLU A 179 -11.79 1.67 31.27
N ILE A 180 -10.72 0.97 30.91
CA ILE A 180 -9.37 1.24 31.41
C ILE A 180 -8.83 2.58 30.87
N GLU A 181 -9.09 2.96 29.62
CA GLU A 181 -8.73 4.25 29.03
C GLU A 181 -9.55 5.39 29.61
N ASN A 182 -10.86 5.22 29.80
CA ASN A 182 -11.64 6.26 30.49
C ASN A 182 -11.15 6.47 31.93
N ASN A 183 -10.81 5.40 32.62
CA ASN A 183 -10.25 5.49 33.96
C ASN A 183 -8.81 6.00 33.95
N ARG A 184 -7.98 5.66 32.95
CA ARG A 184 -6.60 6.15 32.77
C ARG A 184 -6.54 7.60 32.33
N VAL A 185 -7.45 8.08 31.48
CA VAL A 185 -7.60 9.49 31.11
C VAL A 185 -8.03 10.28 32.35
N LYS A 186 -9.01 9.78 33.11
CA LYS A 186 -9.42 10.38 34.38
C LYS A 186 -8.31 10.37 35.44
N ASP A 187 -7.50 9.32 35.53
CA ASP A 187 -6.43 9.18 36.53
C ASP A 187 -5.13 9.87 36.09
N SER A 188 -4.82 9.93 34.79
CA SER A 188 -3.73 10.73 34.21
C SER A 188 -4.03 12.21 34.32
N LEU A 189 -5.27 12.65 34.10
CA LEU A 189 -5.69 14.04 34.34
C LEU A 189 -5.66 14.41 35.84
N LYS A 190 -5.79 13.42 36.75
CA LYS A 190 -5.65 13.62 38.21
C LYS A 190 -4.19 13.61 38.68
N GLN A 191 -3.32 12.76 38.12
CA GLN A 191 -1.91 12.64 38.53
C GLN A 191 -0.98 13.61 37.80
N HIS A 192 -1.35 14.02 36.59
CA HIS A 192 -0.67 15.03 35.78
C HIS A 192 -1.73 16.00 35.22
N PRO A 193 -2.29 16.89 36.06
CA PRO A 193 -3.20 17.92 35.56
C PRO A 193 -2.50 18.65 34.42
N TYR A 194 -3.18 18.72 33.28
CA TYR A 194 -2.69 19.38 32.09
C TYR A 194 -2.31 20.85 32.40
N THR A 195 -1.03 21.20 32.23
CA THR A 195 -0.52 22.56 32.45
C THR A 195 0.22 23.14 31.23
N GLY A 196 0.21 22.48 30.07
CA GLY A 196 0.85 22.95 28.82
C GLY A 196 -0.16 23.50 27.81
N THR A 197 0.27 24.21 26.75
CA THR A 197 -0.64 24.79 25.74
C THR A 197 -0.86 23.92 24.48
N PHE A 198 0.14 23.13 24.06
CA PHE A 198 0.11 22.41 22.78
C PHE A 198 0.97 21.14 22.80
N ARG A 199 0.46 20.05 22.23
CA ARG A 199 1.17 18.77 22.04
C ARG A 199 0.83 18.19 20.66
N PHE A 200 1.81 17.54 20.04
CA PHE A 200 1.51 16.66 18.91
C PHE A 200 2.45 15.45 18.83
N TRP A 201 2.02 14.41 18.12
CA TRP A 201 2.86 13.26 17.76
C TRP A 201 2.79 12.90 16.28
N VAL A 202 3.88 12.33 15.77
CA VAL A 202 4.01 11.82 14.39
C VAL A 202 4.49 10.38 14.41
N SER A 203 3.92 9.53 13.55
CA SER A 203 4.26 8.11 13.39
C SER A 203 4.52 7.74 11.95
N ASP A 204 5.63 7.06 11.66
CA ASP A 204 5.82 6.34 10.40
C ASP A 204 5.14 4.95 10.50
N ILE A 205 4.15 4.70 9.65
CA ILE A 205 3.33 3.47 9.67
C ILE A 205 3.90 2.39 8.73
N ASP A 206 4.86 2.73 7.87
CA ASP A 206 5.13 1.96 6.64
C ASP A 206 6.29 0.95 6.75
N LYS A 207 6.78 0.67 7.96
CA LYS A 207 7.80 -0.38 8.16
C LYS A 207 7.14 -1.66 8.62
N ALA A 208 7.16 -2.67 7.74
CA ALA A 208 6.96 -4.06 8.15
C ALA A 208 8.03 -4.43 9.19
N GLY A 209 7.64 -4.34 10.46
CA GLY A 209 8.54 -4.47 11.60
C GLY A 209 7.92 -3.86 12.84
N TYR A 210 7.98 -4.58 13.95
CA TYR A 210 7.30 -4.30 15.22
C TYR A 210 7.75 -3.01 15.95
N SER A 211 8.25 -1.96 15.30
CA SER A 211 8.76 -0.75 15.94
C SER A 211 8.31 0.55 15.25
N ARG A 212 7.63 1.41 16.01
CA ARG A 212 7.18 2.76 15.67
C ARG A 212 8.14 3.80 16.22
N THR A 213 8.49 4.81 15.43
CA THR A 213 9.15 6.04 15.92
C THR A 213 8.11 7.12 16.17
N THR A 214 8.07 7.64 17.40
CA THR A 214 7.11 8.66 17.84
C THR A 214 7.83 9.97 18.17
N TYR A 215 7.43 11.05 17.51
CA TYR A 215 7.96 12.40 17.74
C TYR A 215 7.03 13.21 18.62
N SER A 216 7.28 13.32 19.93
CA SER A 216 6.43 14.08 20.85
C SER A 216 6.98 15.48 21.08
N ILE A 217 6.19 16.50 20.76
CA ILE A 217 6.53 17.90 21.02
C ILE A 217 5.58 18.43 22.09
N THR A 218 6.15 19.14 23.06
CA THR A 218 5.45 19.88 24.10
C THR A 218 5.91 21.32 24.07
N LYS A 219 5.22 22.22 24.79
CA LYS A 219 5.63 23.63 24.94
C LYS A 219 7.10 23.84 25.30
N ASP A 220 7.68 22.92 26.07
CA ASP A 220 9.04 23.09 26.61
C ASP A 220 10.05 22.08 26.10
N SER A 221 9.61 20.99 25.47
CA SER A 221 10.52 19.91 25.09
C SER A 221 10.11 19.16 23.84
N PHE A 222 11.13 18.65 23.15
CA PHE A 222 11.02 17.75 22.01
C PHE A 222 11.61 16.40 22.41
N ILE A 223 10.85 15.32 22.19
CA ILE A 223 11.17 13.96 22.60
C ILE A 223 10.97 13.03 21.40
N ILE A 224 11.95 12.19 21.11
CA ILE A 224 11.83 11.09 20.14
C ILE A 224 11.86 9.78 20.92
N LYS A 225 10.87 8.94 20.67
CA LYS A 225 10.74 7.61 21.24
C LYS A 225 10.71 6.59 20.12
N GLU A 226 11.24 5.40 20.37
CA GLU A 226 10.90 4.23 19.58
C GLU A 226 10.35 3.17 20.52
N GLY A 227 9.26 2.55 20.09
CA GLY A 227 8.55 1.53 20.85
C GLY A 227 7.78 0.64 19.89
N PRO A 228 7.20 -0.47 20.37
CA PRO A 228 6.43 -1.32 19.50
C PRO A 228 5.13 -0.63 19.02
N TYR A 229 4.67 -0.99 17.82
CA TYR A 229 3.45 -0.45 17.21
C TYR A 229 2.25 -0.54 18.19
N ASP A 230 1.37 0.46 18.24
CA ASP A 230 0.33 0.58 19.27
C ASP A 230 -0.69 -0.59 19.31
N PHE A 231 -0.71 -1.46 18.30
CA PHE A 231 -1.48 -2.71 18.34
C PHE A 231 -0.83 -3.80 19.22
N ILE A 232 0.41 -3.61 19.70
CA ILE A 232 1.23 -4.61 20.42
C ILE A 232 1.26 -4.35 21.95
N TYR A 233 0.50 -3.39 22.49
CA TYR A 233 0.37 -3.23 23.95
C TYR A 233 -0.25 -4.46 24.66
N LEU A 234 -0.74 -5.44 23.89
CA LEU A 234 -1.24 -6.73 24.34
C LEU A 234 -0.13 -7.79 24.52
N ALA A 235 1.09 -7.54 24.05
CA ALA A 235 2.19 -8.48 24.24
C ALA A 235 2.65 -8.52 25.70
N LYS A 236 2.65 -9.72 26.31
CA LYS A 236 3.13 -9.97 27.69
C LYS A 236 4.55 -9.45 27.98
N ASN A 237 5.35 -9.17 26.94
CA ASN A 237 6.71 -8.63 27.00
C ASN A 237 6.81 -7.22 26.40
N TYR A 238 5.78 -6.38 26.54
CA TYR A 238 5.81 -5.00 26.09
C TYR A 238 7.00 -4.26 26.74
N SER A 239 7.96 -3.88 25.90
CA SER A 239 9.07 -3.04 26.30
C SER A 239 8.58 -1.59 26.25
N LYS A 240 8.60 -0.87 27.38
CA LYS A 240 8.26 0.57 27.41
C LYS A 240 9.01 1.31 26.30
N ASP A 241 8.33 2.25 25.64
CA ASP A 241 8.95 3.22 24.74
C ASP A 241 10.30 3.67 25.28
N SER A 242 11.35 3.43 24.52
CA SER A 242 12.68 3.92 24.87
C SER A 242 12.82 5.35 24.37
N ILE A 243 13.25 6.25 25.26
CA ILE A 243 13.53 7.64 24.89
C ILE A 243 14.90 7.67 24.22
N TYR A 244 14.93 7.92 22.91
CA TYR A 244 16.18 7.99 22.14
C TYR A 244 16.73 9.41 22.03
N PHE A 245 15.85 10.40 22.14
CA PHE A 245 16.25 11.79 22.13
C PHE A 245 15.30 12.62 22.99
N LYS A 246 15.86 13.54 23.76
CA LYS A 246 15.08 14.55 24.49
C LYS A 246 15.90 15.82 24.58
N ARG A 247 15.27 16.95 24.26
CA ARG A 247 15.86 18.27 24.52
C ARG A 247 14.81 19.31 24.86
N ALA A 248 15.24 20.37 25.53
CA ALA A 248 14.43 21.56 25.73
C ALA A 248 14.35 22.39 24.44
N LEU A 249 13.22 23.08 24.24
CA LEU A 249 13.04 24.05 23.17
C LEU A 249 13.64 25.41 23.58
N THR A 250 14.32 26.06 22.65
CA THR A 250 14.78 27.44 22.79
C THR A 250 13.61 28.42 22.66
N GLN A 251 13.77 29.67 23.12
CA GLN A 251 12.69 30.66 23.04
C GLN A 251 12.20 30.92 21.61
N SER A 252 13.10 30.92 20.63
CA SER A 252 12.73 31.09 19.22
C SER A 252 11.96 29.88 18.66
N GLU A 253 12.26 28.67 19.14
CA GLU A 253 11.52 27.45 18.77
C GLU A 253 10.13 27.41 19.41
N LYS A 254 9.98 27.93 20.63
CA LYS A 254 8.67 28.08 21.27
C LYS A 254 7.76 29.03 20.49
N ILE A 255 8.28 30.18 20.06
CA ILE A 255 7.53 31.14 19.23
C ILE A 255 7.10 30.50 17.90
N LEU A 256 7.98 29.72 17.28
CA LEU A 256 7.63 28.99 16.04
C LEU A 256 6.54 27.94 16.28
N LEU A 257 6.59 27.24 17.41
CA LEU A 257 5.57 26.26 17.79
C LEU A 257 4.20 26.92 18.01
N ASP A 258 4.16 28.05 18.70
CA ASP A 258 2.91 28.81 18.93
C ASP A 258 2.28 29.28 17.60
N ASN A 259 3.10 29.68 16.62
CA ASN A 259 2.62 30.05 15.28
C ASN A 259 2.06 28.84 14.50
N ILE A 260 2.64 27.65 14.69
CA ILE A 260 2.13 26.40 14.11
C ILE A 260 0.79 26.05 14.74
N GLU A 261 0.66 26.13 16.07
CA GLU A 261 -0.59 25.88 16.80
C GLU A 261 -1.72 26.78 16.29
N GLN A 262 -1.48 28.09 16.18
CA GLN A 262 -2.49 29.05 15.72
C GLN A 262 -2.97 28.76 14.29
N ARG A 263 -2.06 28.38 13.39
CA ARG A 263 -2.43 28.00 12.01
C ARG A 263 -3.29 26.74 12.00
N LEU A 264 -2.87 25.70 12.73
CA LEU A 264 -3.61 24.45 12.81
C LEU A 264 -4.99 24.62 13.46
N GLU A 265 -5.15 25.54 14.41
CA GLU A 265 -6.45 25.91 14.96
C GLU A 265 -7.38 26.43 13.87
N SER A 266 -6.90 27.40 13.07
CA SER A 266 -7.65 28.04 12.00
C SER A 266 -7.87 27.17 10.75
N ASP A 267 -7.04 26.14 10.55
CA ASP A 267 -7.08 25.32 9.35
C ASP A 267 -8.25 24.33 9.37
N THR A 268 -8.93 24.19 8.23
CA THR A 268 -9.92 23.14 7.97
C THR A 268 -9.24 21.83 7.55
N LEU A 269 -8.33 21.34 8.39
CA LEU A 269 -7.65 20.06 8.14
C LEU A 269 -8.65 18.91 8.11
N LYS A 270 -8.53 18.09 7.07
CA LYS A 270 -9.25 16.81 6.97
C LYS A 270 -8.58 15.78 7.86
N GLU A 271 -9.36 14.80 8.31
CA GLU A 271 -8.86 13.66 9.09
C GLU A 271 -7.85 12.81 8.31
N SER A 272 -7.92 12.82 6.97
CA SER A 272 -6.99 12.08 6.11
C SER A 272 -6.67 12.81 4.81
N TYR A 273 -5.41 12.73 4.41
CA TYR A 273 -4.87 13.17 3.13
C TYR A 273 -4.06 12.04 2.51
N THR A 274 -4.57 11.46 1.43
CA THR A 274 -3.89 10.34 0.78
C THR A 274 -3.68 10.64 -0.69
N ASN A 275 -2.44 10.46 -1.15
CA ASN A 275 -2.10 10.42 -2.55
C ASN A 275 -2.11 8.96 -3.00
N PHE A 276 -3.27 8.52 -3.44
CA PHE A 276 -3.49 7.14 -3.88
C PHE A 276 -2.69 6.75 -5.15
N CYS A 277 -1.99 7.69 -5.79
CA CYS A 277 -1.06 7.40 -6.90
C CYS A 277 0.25 6.75 -6.42
N ILE A 278 0.55 6.78 -5.12
CA ILE A 278 1.75 6.20 -4.52
C ILE A 278 1.29 5.13 -3.52
N MET A 279 1.32 3.86 -3.95
CA MET A 279 0.86 2.71 -3.17
C MET A 279 1.82 2.26 -2.06
N ASP A 280 3.12 2.57 -2.22
CA ASP A 280 4.19 2.19 -1.30
C ASP A 280 5.02 3.44 -1.05
N GLY A 281 4.97 3.95 0.19
CA GLY A 281 5.58 5.21 0.54
C GLY A 281 4.98 5.82 1.82
N LEU A 282 5.67 6.83 2.34
CA LEU A 282 5.48 7.36 3.68
C LEU A 282 4.02 7.62 4.10
N ILE A 283 3.61 6.90 5.15
CA ILE A 283 2.35 7.14 5.87
C ILE A 283 2.68 7.72 7.24
N LEU A 284 2.24 8.94 7.47
CA LEU A 284 2.38 9.67 8.72
C LEU A 284 1.04 9.88 9.40
N SER A 285 0.91 9.46 10.66
CA SER A 285 -0.23 9.85 11.49
C SER A 285 0.18 10.98 12.43
N PHE A 286 -0.57 12.08 12.39
CA PHE A 286 -0.45 13.25 13.25
C PHE A 286 -1.63 13.33 14.19
N SER A 287 -1.38 13.64 15.46
CA SER A 287 -2.43 14.07 16.38
C SER A 287 -2.01 15.37 17.02
N PHE A 288 -2.91 16.34 17.01
CA PHE A 288 -2.72 17.68 17.54
C PHE A 288 -3.68 17.90 18.69
N GLU A 289 -3.13 18.27 19.84
CA GLU A 289 -3.90 18.55 21.05
C GLU A 289 -3.49 19.93 21.59
N SER A 290 -4.47 20.81 21.76
CA SER A 290 -4.32 22.09 22.43
C SER A 290 -5.44 22.30 23.45
N ALA A 291 -5.39 23.42 24.18
CA ALA A 291 -6.50 23.84 25.03
C ALA A 291 -7.81 24.14 24.25
N LYS A 292 -7.73 24.30 22.93
CA LYS A 292 -8.84 24.79 22.10
C LYS A 292 -9.37 23.78 21.09
N PHE A 293 -8.53 22.82 20.68
CA PHE A 293 -8.89 21.83 19.67
C PHE A 293 -8.12 20.53 19.87
N THR A 294 -8.74 19.46 19.38
CA THR A 294 -8.10 18.17 19.14
C THR A 294 -8.33 17.82 17.67
N LYS A 295 -7.28 17.45 16.95
CA LYS A 295 -7.35 17.07 15.53
C LYS A 295 -6.42 15.91 15.27
N ASP A 296 -6.95 14.83 14.69
CA ASP A 296 -6.17 13.72 14.18
C ASP A 296 -6.14 13.80 12.66
N VAL A 297 -4.94 13.69 12.08
CA VAL A 297 -4.70 13.83 10.64
C VAL A 297 -3.74 12.76 10.18
N THR A 298 -4.17 11.91 9.25
CA THR A 298 -3.29 10.94 8.59
C THR A 298 -2.89 11.44 7.22
N ILE A 299 -1.59 11.44 6.92
CA ILE A 299 -1.04 11.73 5.60
C ILE A 299 -0.46 10.45 5.03
N SER A 300 -0.88 10.04 3.84
CA SER A 300 -0.25 8.98 3.07
C SER A 300 0.20 9.53 1.74
N ASN A 301 1.52 9.64 1.55
CA ASN A 301 2.15 10.09 0.30
C ASN A 301 1.67 11.45 -0.26
N TYR A 302 1.06 12.29 0.59
CA TYR A 302 0.38 13.52 0.19
C TYR A 302 1.09 14.75 0.77
N TYR A 303 1.27 15.79 -0.04
CA TYR A 303 1.80 17.06 0.44
C TYR A 303 0.68 17.96 0.97
N ASN A 304 0.74 18.30 2.24
CA ASN A 304 -0.10 19.34 2.85
C ASN A 304 0.81 20.41 3.46
N GLU A 305 0.60 21.68 3.11
CA GLU A 305 1.47 22.78 3.52
C GLU A 305 1.50 23.00 5.04
N SER A 306 0.35 22.92 5.71
CA SER A 306 0.27 23.07 7.17
C SER A 306 1.03 21.96 7.88
N ILE A 307 0.89 20.72 7.40
CA ILE A 307 1.61 19.57 7.94
C ILE A 307 3.10 19.60 7.56
N ALA A 308 3.46 20.11 6.38
CA ALA A 308 4.86 20.31 5.99
C ALA A 308 5.59 21.28 6.92
N ASN A 309 4.92 22.32 7.43
CA ASN A 309 5.49 23.22 8.44
C ASN A 309 5.80 22.48 9.75
N VAL A 310 4.94 21.55 10.16
CA VAL A 310 5.13 20.68 11.34
C VAL A 310 6.35 19.77 11.13
N VAL A 311 6.43 19.10 9.98
CA VAL A 311 7.56 18.23 9.61
C VAL A 311 8.87 19.02 9.52
N GLY A 312 8.85 20.21 8.92
CA GLY A 312 10.00 21.11 8.84
C GLY A 312 10.51 21.52 10.23
N PHE A 313 9.60 21.78 11.17
CA PHE A 313 9.95 22.02 12.57
C PHE A 313 10.64 20.80 13.19
N ILE A 314 10.06 19.60 13.06
CA ILE A 314 10.68 18.36 13.55
C ILE A 314 12.09 18.16 12.98
N ASN A 315 12.24 18.26 11.66
CA ASN A 315 13.50 18.05 10.95
C ASN A 315 14.59 19.07 11.31
N LYS A 316 14.22 20.23 11.85
CA LYS A 316 15.14 21.21 12.43
C LYS A 316 15.66 20.77 13.79
N LEU A 317 14.83 20.14 14.63
CA LEU A 317 15.19 19.75 15.99
C LEU A 317 15.81 18.35 16.09
N ALA A 318 15.44 17.44 15.18
CA ALA A 318 15.82 16.03 15.23
C ALA A 318 17.26 15.80 14.76
N PRO A 319 18.02 14.88 15.41
CA PRO A 319 19.30 14.40 14.88
C PRO A 319 19.13 13.81 13.48
N LYS A 320 20.19 13.85 12.66
CA LYS A 320 20.15 13.44 11.24
C LYS A 320 19.52 12.06 10.99
N LYS A 321 19.74 11.10 11.89
CA LYS A 321 19.18 9.73 11.81
C LYS A 321 17.65 9.69 11.98
N TYR A 322 17.07 10.66 12.67
CA TYR A 322 15.66 10.70 13.05
C TYR A 322 14.91 11.85 12.36
N LYS A 323 15.35 12.26 11.17
CA LYS A 323 14.58 13.20 10.35
C LYS A 323 13.57 12.41 9.53
N ILE A 324 12.38 12.99 9.35
CA ILE A 324 11.27 12.50 8.52
C ILE A 324 11.54 12.81 7.05
#